data_AF-A0A5A7NHJ5-F1
#
_entry.id   AF-A0A5A7NHJ5-F1
#
_cell.length_a   1.000
_cell.length_b   1.000
_cell.length_c   1.000
_cell.angle_alpha   90.00
_cell.angle_beta   90.00
_cell.angle_gamma   90.00
#
_symmetry.space_group_name_H-M   'P 1'
#
loop_
_entity.id
_entity.type
_entity.pdbx_description
1 polymer ?
#
loop_
_entity_poly.entity_id
_entity_poly.type
_entity_poly.pdbx_seq_one_letter_code
_entity_poly.pdbx_strand_id
1 'polypeptide(L)'
;MFNFSDLHISINPFICAEIASSARAIGASLRKGVDRHKPDKSLTARREASDHRPRKKYIEISPDMLKELRAEFERTNAKPAAIFRARPPSLRGLTEIKISHWRTGRVKRADPTEWAYVMKFLRSLPDKA
;
A
#
# COMPACT_ATOMS: atom_id res chain seq x y z
N MET A 1 -27.83 -15.35 35.51
CA MET A 1 -27.41 -16.33 34.49
C MET A 1 -28.67 -16.70 33.73
N PHE A 2 -28.95 -16.06 32.58
CA PHE A 2 -30.20 -16.26 31.84
C PHE A 2 -29.89 -17.01 30.54
N ASN A 3 -30.44 -18.22 30.44
CA ASN A 3 -30.21 -19.19 29.37
C ASN A 3 -30.95 -18.79 28.09
N PHE A 4 -30.25 -18.92 26.97
CA PHE A 4 -30.67 -18.53 25.61
C PHE A 4 -31.27 -19.74 24.88
N SER A 5 -32.38 -20.29 25.38
CA SER A 5 -33.00 -21.46 24.75
C SER A 5 -34.49 -21.44 25.02
N ASP A 6 -35.22 -20.72 24.18
CA ASP A 6 -36.56 -21.07 23.67
C ASP A 6 -37.27 -19.82 23.14
N LEU A 7 -36.88 -19.39 21.94
CA LEU A 7 -37.73 -18.50 21.17
C LEU A 7 -37.70 -18.91 19.70
N HIS A 8 -38.49 -19.93 19.39
CA HIS A 8 -38.96 -20.19 18.04
C HIS A 8 -39.89 -19.03 17.63
N ILE A 9 -39.31 -17.91 17.19
CA ILE A 9 -40.06 -16.88 16.48
C ILE A 9 -40.32 -17.43 15.08
N SER A 10 -41.53 -17.93 14.86
CA SER A 10 -42.08 -18.11 13.52
C SER A 10 -42.21 -16.71 12.89
N ILE A 11 -41.17 -16.28 12.17
CA ILE A 11 -41.18 -15.00 11.45
C ILE A 11 -42.13 -15.18 10.26
N ASN A 12 -43.34 -14.66 10.42
CA ASN A 12 -44.40 -14.68 9.43
C ASN A 12 -43.88 -14.00 8.13
N PRO A 13 -43.89 -14.67 6.96
CA PRO A 13 -43.28 -14.15 5.73
C PRO A 13 -43.88 -12.83 5.23
N PHE A 14 -45.06 -12.46 5.74
CA PHE A 14 -45.70 -11.17 5.45
C PHE A 14 -44.96 -9.97 6.07
N ILE A 15 -44.43 -10.10 7.30
CA ILE A 15 -43.73 -9.00 7.99
C ILE A 15 -42.37 -8.71 7.33
N CYS A 16 -41.70 -9.74 6.80
CA CYS A 16 -40.43 -9.57 6.07
C CYS A 16 -40.60 -8.77 4.76
N ALA A 17 -41.72 -8.93 4.06
CA ALA A 17 -41.98 -8.22 2.81
C ALA A 17 -42.23 -6.72 3.03
N GLU A 18 -42.92 -6.36 4.12
CA GLU A 18 -43.26 -4.98 4.45
C GLU A 18 -42.05 -4.17 4.94
N ILE A 19 -41.17 -4.78 5.76
CA ILE A 19 -39.89 -4.20 6.16
C ILE A 19 -38.95 -4.03 4.95
N ALA A 20 -38.91 -5.01 4.04
CA ALA A 20 -38.09 -4.92 2.82
C ALA A 20 -38.62 -3.83 1.86
N SER A 21 -39.94 -3.63 1.78
CA SER A 21 -40.56 -2.54 1.01
C SER A 21 -40.21 -1.17 1.62
N SER A 22 -40.32 -1.04 2.94
CA SER A 22 -39.95 0.18 3.69
C SER A 22 -38.46 0.53 3.53
N ALA A 23 -37.56 -0.45 3.67
CA ALA A 23 -36.12 -0.24 3.48
C ALA A 23 -35.77 0.20 2.04
N ARG A 24 -36.49 -0.31 1.02
CA ARG A 24 -36.33 0.15 -0.37
C ARG A 24 -36.86 1.55 -0.59
N ALA A 25 -38.00 1.92 0.01
CA ALA A 25 -38.57 3.26 -0.08
C ALA A 25 -37.67 4.30 0.62
N ILE A 26 -37.14 3.97 1.80
CA ILE A 26 -36.16 4.80 2.53
C ILE A 26 -34.89 4.93 1.70
N GLY A 27 -34.33 3.83 1.18
CA GLY A 27 -33.15 3.86 0.32
C GLY A 27 -33.34 4.64 -0.99
N ALA A 28 -34.54 4.62 -1.58
CA ALA A 28 -34.88 5.38 -2.78
C ALA A 28 -35.04 6.88 -2.49
N SER A 29 -35.59 7.24 -1.33
CA SER A 29 -35.73 8.64 -0.89
C SER A 29 -34.36 9.26 -0.58
N LEU A 30 -33.47 8.53 0.10
CA LEU A 30 -32.11 8.97 0.40
C LEU A 30 -31.25 9.16 -0.87
N ARG A 31 -31.56 8.47 -1.98
CA ARG A 31 -30.87 8.64 -3.27
C ARG A 31 -31.34 9.84 -4.08
N LYS A 32 -32.55 10.36 -3.84
CA LYS A 32 -33.11 11.50 -4.59
C LYS A 32 -32.54 12.86 -4.15
N GLY A 33 -31.97 12.96 -2.95
CA GLY A 33 -31.41 14.20 -2.38
C GLY A 33 -29.88 14.27 -2.36
N VAL A 34 -29.17 13.22 -2.78
CA VAL A 34 -27.73 13.33 -3.01
C VAL A 34 -27.55 14.01 -4.36
N ASP A 35 -27.46 15.34 -4.33
CA ASP A 35 -26.80 16.07 -5.39
C ASP A 35 -25.43 15.43 -5.57
N ARG A 36 -25.29 14.59 -6.60
CA ARG A 36 -23.99 14.15 -7.09
C ARG A 36 -23.39 15.36 -7.77
N HIS A 37 -22.94 16.33 -6.97
CA HIS A 37 -22.07 17.36 -7.45
C HIS A 37 -20.82 16.63 -7.96
N LYS A 38 -20.72 16.54 -9.29
CA LYS A 38 -19.52 16.04 -9.95
C LYS A 38 -18.42 16.95 -9.43
N PRO A 39 -17.37 16.45 -8.74
CA PRO A 39 -16.32 17.32 -8.26
C PRO A 39 -15.86 18.10 -9.47
N ASP A 40 -15.92 19.42 -9.35
CA ASP A 40 -15.53 20.31 -10.43
C ASP A 40 -14.18 19.78 -10.95
N LYS A 41 -14.16 19.38 -12.22
CA LYS A 41 -12.93 18.91 -12.88
C LYS A 41 -11.98 20.10 -13.13
N SER A 42 -12.21 21.23 -12.49
CA SER A 42 -11.35 22.40 -12.54
C SER A 42 -9.93 22.01 -12.17
N LEU A 43 -9.02 22.61 -12.94
CA LEU A 43 -7.59 22.45 -12.76
C LEU A 43 -7.14 22.86 -11.34
N THR A 44 -7.93 23.70 -10.66
CA THR A 44 -7.72 24.14 -9.28
C THR A 44 -7.89 23.00 -8.28
N ALA A 45 -9.00 22.25 -8.29
CA ALA A 45 -9.20 21.12 -7.37
C ALA A 45 -8.14 20.00 -7.54
N ARG A 46 -7.68 19.77 -8.78
CA ARG A 46 -6.59 18.82 -9.06
C ARG A 46 -5.22 19.33 -8.59
N ARG A 47 -4.95 20.64 -8.73
CA ARG A 47 -3.72 21.27 -8.23
C ARG A 47 -3.68 21.24 -6.71
N GLU A 48 -4.78 21.57 -6.05
CA GLU A 48 -4.91 21.51 -4.59
C GLU A 48 -4.67 20.09 -4.07
N ALA A 49 -5.30 19.08 -4.68
CA ALA A 49 -5.05 17.68 -4.32
C ALA A 49 -3.59 17.23 -4.60
N SER A 50 -2.93 17.81 -5.60
CA SER A 50 -1.53 17.53 -5.91
C SER A 50 -0.56 18.21 -4.93
N ASP A 51 -0.85 19.44 -4.50
CA ASP A 51 0.03 20.24 -3.64
C ASP A 51 0.08 19.70 -2.20
N HIS A 52 -1.01 19.09 -1.74
CA HIS A 52 -1.07 18.43 -0.43
C HIS A 52 -0.40 17.05 -0.41
N ARG A 53 0.15 16.56 -1.54
CA ARG A 53 0.84 15.27 -1.55
C ARG A 53 2.22 15.45 -0.90
N PRO A 54 2.55 14.69 0.17
CA PRO A 54 3.87 14.80 0.80
C PRO A 54 4.96 14.50 -0.22
N ARG A 55 5.89 15.44 -0.41
CA ARG A 55 7.04 15.26 -1.30
C ARG A 55 7.91 14.15 -0.72
N LYS A 56 8.16 13.11 -1.52
CA LYS A 56 9.07 12.03 -1.15
C LYS A 56 10.49 12.60 -1.03
N LYS A 57 11.13 12.37 0.11
CA LYS A 57 12.53 12.75 0.35
C LYS A 57 13.41 11.64 -0.23
N TYR A 58 14.27 12.00 -1.17
CA TYR A 58 15.23 11.08 -1.79
C TYR A 58 16.64 11.43 -1.35
N ILE A 59 17.46 10.40 -1.13
CA ILE A 59 18.90 10.52 -0.99
C ILE A 59 19.56 10.29 -2.34
N GLU A 60 20.66 10.98 -2.60
CA GLU A 60 21.50 10.73 -3.76
C GLU A 60 22.46 9.58 -3.45
N ILE A 61 22.55 8.62 -4.36
CA ILE A 61 23.43 7.47 -4.25
C ILE A 61 24.80 7.91 -4.78
N SER A 62 25.75 8.10 -3.89
CA SER A 62 27.14 8.40 -4.27
C SER A 62 27.81 7.19 -4.93
N PRO A 63 28.90 7.40 -5.68
CA PRO A 63 29.70 6.30 -6.22
C PRO A 63 30.21 5.34 -5.14
N ASP A 64 30.54 5.85 -3.95
CA ASP A 64 31.00 5.04 -2.82
C ASP A 64 29.89 4.16 -2.25
N MET A 65 28.68 4.72 -2.09
CA MET A 65 27.50 3.95 -1.68
C MET A 65 27.17 2.83 -2.68
N LEU A 66 27.34 3.11 -3.97
CA LEU A 66 27.14 2.12 -5.03
C LEU A 66 28.19 1.01 -4.96
N LYS A 67 29.46 1.37 -4.70
CA LYS A 67 30.55 0.40 -4.51
C LYS A 67 30.27 -0.51 -3.32
N GLU A 68 29.81 0.06 -2.20
CA GLU A 68 29.43 -0.70 -1.01
C GLU A 68 28.29 -1.67 -1.30
N LEU A 69 27.21 -1.18 -1.94
CA LEU A 69 26.07 -2.02 -2.32
C LEU A 69 26.51 -3.20 -3.19
N ARG A 70 27.39 -2.95 -4.18
CA ARG A 70 27.92 -4.02 -5.05
C ARG A 70 28.76 -5.02 -4.27
N ALA A 71 29.65 -4.55 -3.39
CA ALA A 71 30.47 -5.44 -2.57
C ALA A 71 29.61 -6.37 -1.71
N GLU A 72 28.53 -5.87 -1.11
CA GLU A 72 27.58 -6.68 -0.34
C GLU A 72 26.83 -7.70 -1.20
N PHE A 73 26.46 -7.35 -2.44
CA PHE A 73 25.88 -8.29 -3.38
C PHE A 73 26.86 -9.39 -3.80
N GLU A 74 28.13 -9.07 -4.01
CA GLU A 74 29.17 -10.05 -4.34
C GLU A 74 29.47 -10.97 -3.14
N ARG A 75 29.59 -10.42 -1.93
CA ARG A 75 29.82 -11.18 -0.68
C ARG A 75 28.72 -12.20 -0.43
N THR A 76 27.46 -11.81 -0.63
CA THR A 76 26.29 -12.63 -0.28
C THR A 76 25.75 -13.45 -1.45
N ASN A 77 26.13 -13.12 -2.69
CA ASN A 77 25.51 -13.64 -3.92
C ASN A 77 23.96 -13.51 -3.92
N ALA A 78 23.43 -12.52 -3.20
CA ALA A 78 22.00 -12.35 -3.04
C ALA A 78 21.34 -11.89 -4.34
N LYS A 79 20.18 -12.44 -4.67
CA LYS A 79 19.38 -11.98 -5.82
C LYS A 79 18.48 -10.82 -5.40
N PRO A 80 18.31 -9.76 -6.22
CA PRO A 80 17.34 -8.69 -5.96
C PRO A 80 15.92 -9.21 -5.66
N ALA A 81 15.50 -10.29 -6.31
CA ALA A 81 14.24 -10.99 -6.04
C ALA A 81 14.09 -11.44 -4.58
N ALA A 82 15.17 -11.94 -3.95
CA ALA A 82 15.15 -12.41 -2.57
C ALA A 82 14.87 -11.27 -1.59
N ILE A 83 15.54 -10.14 -1.80
CA ILE A 83 15.36 -8.91 -1.00
C ILE A 83 13.93 -8.38 -1.12
N PHE A 84 13.39 -8.38 -2.36
CA PHE A 84 12.03 -7.94 -2.64
C PHE A 84 10.99 -8.84 -1.96
N ARG A 85 11.17 -10.16 -1.97
CA ARG A 85 10.27 -11.13 -1.33
C ARG A 85 10.29 -11.03 0.19
N ALA A 86 11.44 -10.74 0.79
CA ALA A 86 11.58 -10.60 2.23
C ALA A 86 11.08 -9.26 2.79
N ARG A 87 10.74 -8.28 1.93
CA ARG A 87 10.42 -6.92 2.38
C ARG A 87 9.11 -6.84 3.16
N PRO A 88 9.02 -5.95 4.16
CA PRO A 88 7.77 -5.70 4.84
C PRO A 88 6.74 -5.01 3.92
N PRO A 89 5.42 -5.24 4.12
CA PRO A 89 4.37 -4.62 3.33
C PRO A 89 4.35 -3.08 3.35
N SER A 90 5.02 -2.45 4.32
CA SER A 90 5.18 -0.99 4.41
C SER A 90 6.03 -0.41 3.27
N LEU A 91 6.97 -1.19 2.72
CA LEU A 91 7.84 -0.78 1.61
C LEU A 91 7.22 -1.12 0.25
N ARG A 92 5.96 -0.72 0.02
CA ARG A 92 5.27 -0.97 -1.26
C ARG A 92 5.99 -0.35 -2.47
N GLY A 93 6.72 0.74 -2.24
CA GLY A 93 7.51 1.43 -3.26
C GLY A 93 8.74 0.66 -3.72
N LEU A 94 9.24 -0.29 -2.92
CA LEU A 94 10.45 -1.06 -3.22
C LEU A 94 10.11 -2.22 -4.15
N THR A 95 10.67 -2.18 -5.36
CA THR A 95 10.50 -3.22 -6.38
C THR A 95 11.83 -3.87 -6.69
N GLU A 96 11.79 -5.11 -7.18
CA GLU A 96 12.98 -5.83 -7.64
C GLU A 96 13.75 -5.05 -8.71
N ILE A 97 13.03 -4.49 -9.70
CA ILE A 97 13.60 -3.67 -10.76
C ILE A 97 14.37 -2.48 -10.18
N LYS A 98 13.81 -1.82 -9.16
CA LYS A 98 14.45 -0.65 -8.54
C LYS A 98 15.76 -1.02 -7.84
N ILE A 99 15.79 -2.15 -7.12
CA ILE A 99 17.02 -2.68 -6.50
C ILE A 99 18.07 -2.97 -7.57
N SER A 100 17.66 -3.58 -8.68
CA SER A 100 18.55 -3.89 -9.81
C SER A 100 19.08 -2.61 -10.50
N HIS A 101 18.24 -1.58 -10.62
CA HIS A 101 18.64 -0.27 -11.14
C HIS A 101 19.61 0.47 -10.23
N TRP A 102 19.46 0.36 -8.91
CA TRP A 102 20.46 0.87 -7.96
C TRP A 102 21.78 0.13 -8.11
N ARG A 103 21.77 -1.21 -8.13
CA ARG A 103 22.99 -2.03 -8.31
C ARG A 103 23.75 -1.70 -9.60
N THR A 104 23.03 -1.48 -10.70
CA THR A 104 23.62 -1.09 -11.99
C THR A 104 24.01 0.39 -12.07
N GLY A 105 23.54 1.23 -11.14
CA GLY A 105 23.77 2.68 -11.15
C GLY A 105 22.88 3.45 -12.12
N ARG A 106 21.89 2.81 -12.75
CA ARG A 106 20.92 3.47 -13.64
C ARG A 106 20.08 4.52 -12.92
N VAL A 107 19.78 4.26 -11.65
CA VAL A 107 19.05 5.20 -10.78
C VAL A 107 20.00 5.68 -9.69
N LYS A 108 20.18 7.00 -9.61
CA LYS A 108 21.09 7.66 -8.65
C LYS A 108 20.37 8.19 -7.41
N ARG A 109 19.09 7.86 -7.23
CA ARG A 109 18.26 8.35 -6.12
C ARG A 109 17.54 7.19 -5.45
N ALA A 110 17.55 7.16 -4.13
CA ALA A 110 16.84 6.17 -3.33
C ALA A 110 15.98 6.84 -2.26
N ASP A 111 14.90 6.19 -1.85
CA ASP A 111 14.26 6.55 -0.59
C ASP A 111 15.18 6.08 0.56
N PRO A 112 15.45 6.90 1.57
CA PRO A 112 16.36 6.54 2.66
C PRO A 112 15.90 5.29 3.43
N THR A 113 14.59 5.10 3.59
CA THR A 113 14.00 3.96 4.30
C THR A 113 14.23 2.67 3.52
N GLU A 114 14.03 2.73 2.21
CA GLU A 114 14.21 1.59 1.33
C GLU A 114 15.69 1.22 1.18
N TRP A 115 16.57 2.23 1.09
CA TRP A 115 18.01 2.04 1.05
C TRP A 115 18.53 1.35 2.32
N ALA A 116 18.16 1.88 3.48
CA ALA A 116 18.56 1.33 4.77
C ALA A 116 18.09 -0.12 4.93
N TYR A 117 16.87 -0.45 4.47
CA TYR A 117 16.38 -1.82 4.48
C TYR A 117 17.23 -2.76 3.62
N VAL A 118 17.54 -2.38 2.38
CA VAL A 118 18.33 -3.22 1.46
C VAL A 118 19.72 -3.48 2.04
N MET A 119 20.40 -2.45 2.53
CA MET A 119 21.73 -2.59 3.14
C MET A 119 21.69 -3.44 4.41
N LYS A 120 20.71 -3.22 5.29
CA LYS A 120 20.51 -4.04 6.50
C LYS A 120 20.27 -5.51 6.14
N PHE A 121 19.45 -5.77 5.14
CA PHE A 121 19.15 -7.13 4.69
C PHE A 121 20.41 -7.83 4.16
N LEU A 122 21.17 -7.19 3.28
CA LEU A 122 22.41 -7.77 2.74
C LEU A 122 23.43 -8.06 3.84
N ARG A 123 23.63 -7.12 4.77
CA ARG A 123 24.53 -7.30 5.92
C ARG A 123 24.11 -8.44 6.86
N SER A 124 22.82 -8.78 6.90
CA SER A 124 22.32 -9.89 7.72
C SER A 124 22.54 -11.27 7.10
N LEU A 125 22.87 -11.34 5.81
CA LEU A 125 23.14 -12.61 5.13
C LEU A 125 24.57 -13.07 5.40
N PRO A 126 24.79 -14.38 5.58
CA PRO A 126 26.13 -14.94 5.69
C PRO A 126 26.91 -14.73 4.39
N ASP A 127 28.24 -14.70 4.51
CA ASP A 127 29.15 -14.74 3.37
C ASP A 127 28.88 -16.01 2.56
N LYS A 128 29.05 -15.91 1.25
CA LYS A 128 29.04 -17.07 0.36
C LYS A 128 30.16 -18.03 0.81
N ALA A 129 29.78 -19.15 1.40
CA ALA A 129 30.65 -20.31 1.61
C ALA A 129 31.00 -20.97 0.27
#